data_AF-A0A8H5X8G8-F1
#
_entry.id   AF-A0A8H5X8G8-F1
#
_cell.length_a   1.000
_cell.length_b   1.000
_cell.length_c   1.000
_cell.angle_alpha   90.00
_cell.angle_beta   90.00
_cell.angle_gamma   90.00
#
_symmetry.space_group_name_H-M   'P 1'
#
loop_
_entity.id
_entity.type
_entity.pdbx_description
1 polymer ?
#
loop_
_entity_poly.entity_id
_entity_poly.type
_entity_poly.pdbx_seq_one_letter_code
_entity_poly.pdbx_strand_id
1 'polypeptide(L)'
;MPRMNLGLPYNHCSHSPCPAGFQSPNLLRCGACQTVKYCGKPHQKTDRPRHKVQCVPIKQTKDKLTEEEAKLRANPGDDTDGNPFDNIVGLFWFFKSTRPYMQARHDYISAILNVRTG
;
A
#
# COMPACT_ATOMS: atom_id res chain seq x y z
N MET A 1 -14.02 -12.64 12.07
CA MET A 1 -12.93 -11.85 11.46
C MET A 1 -12.55 -12.48 10.13
N PRO A 2 -12.64 -11.78 8.99
CA PRO A 2 -12.24 -12.37 7.72
C PRO A 2 -10.73 -12.60 7.71
N ARG A 3 -10.30 -13.76 7.21
CA ARG A 3 -8.90 -14.20 7.10
C ARG A 3 -8.04 -13.14 6.38
N MET A 4 -7.09 -12.53 7.09
CA MET A 4 -5.98 -11.80 6.48
C MET A 4 -5.11 -12.82 5.72
N ASN A 5 -5.08 -12.74 4.39
CA ASN A 5 -4.22 -13.61 3.58
C ASN A 5 -2.82 -13.00 3.55
N LEU A 6 -1.93 -13.56 4.36
CA LEU A 6 -0.63 -13.01 4.76
C LEU A 6 0.47 -12.95 3.67
N GLY A 7 0.17 -12.91 2.38
CA GLY A 7 1.31 -12.74 1.47
C GLY A 7 0.98 -12.66 0.00
N LEU A 8 1.28 -11.50 -0.56
CA LEU A 8 1.86 -11.43 -1.89
C LEU A 8 3.18 -12.21 -1.84
N PRO A 9 3.36 -13.31 -2.59
CA PRO A 9 4.64 -13.98 -2.63
C PRO A 9 5.78 -12.99 -2.99
N TYR A 10 6.96 -13.18 -2.40
CA TYR A 10 8.09 -12.33 -2.74
C TYR A 10 8.53 -12.59 -4.19
N ASN A 11 8.65 -11.53 -5.00
CA ASN A 11 9.10 -11.57 -6.40
C ASN A 11 8.40 -12.61 -7.30
N HIS A 12 7.07 -12.70 -7.21
CA HIS A 12 6.25 -13.48 -8.14
C HIS A 12 5.45 -12.57 -9.08
N CYS A 13 5.09 -13.11 -10.25
CA CYS A 13 4.07 -12.55 -11.11
C CYS A 13 2.68 -12.90 -10.55
N SER A 14 1.82 -11.90 -10.33
CA SER A 14 0.48 -12.05 -9.76
C SER A 14 -0.54 -12.71 -10.70
N HIS A 15 -0.17 -12.98 -11.95
CA HIS A 15 -0.94 -13.79 -12.88
C HIS A 15 -0.56 -15.27 -12.74
N SER A 16 -1.56 -16.14 -12.53
CA SER A 16 -1.37 -17.60 -12.52
C SER A 16 -2.17 -18.27 -13.63
N PRO A 17 -1.63 -19.28 -14.33
CA PRO A 17 -0.24 -19.73 -14.29
C PRO A 17 0.69 -18.75 -15.05
N CYS A 18 1.92 -18.58 -14.57
CA CYS A 18 2.95 -17.82 -15.27
C CYS A 18 4.25 -18.64 -15.31
N PRO A 19 4.78 -18.94 -16.52
CA PRO A 19 5.99 -19.76 -16.67
C PRO A 19 7.26 -19.03 -16.25
N ALA A 20 7.26 -17.70 -16.24
CA ALA A 20 8.31 -16.89 -15.62
C ALA A 20 8.21 -16.91 -14.08
N GLY A 21 7.78 -18.06 -13.53
CA GLY A 21 7.55 -18.32 -12.13
C GLY A 21 8.72 -17.91 -11.24
N PHE A 22 8.39 -17.70 -9.96
CA PHE A 22 9.27 -17.48 -8.81
C PHE A 22 10.61 -16.77 -9.07
N GLN A 23 10.75 -15.53 -8.58
CA GLN A 23 12.00 -14.74 -8.57
C GLN A 23 12.40 -14.10 -9.90
N SER A 24 11.44 -13.69 -10.73
CA SER A 24 11.77 -12.84 -11.89
C SER A 24 12.38 -11.50 -11.40
N PRO A 25 13.58 -11.11 -11.87
CA PRO A 25 14.29 -9.93 -11.37
C PRO A 25 13.64 -8.61 -11.79
N ASN A 26 12.90 -8.61 -12.92
CA ASN A 26 12.38 -7.40 -13.57
C ASN A 26 10.85 -7.39 -13.61
N LEU A 27 10.21 -7.50 -12.45
CA LEU A 27 8.75 -7.43 -12.37
C LEU A 27 8.25 -5.98 -12.36
N LEU A 28 7.32 -5.69 -13.27
CA LEU A 28 6.60 -4.43 -13.34
C LEU A 28 5.54 -4.38 -12.24
N ARG A 29 5.52 -3.30 -11.46
CA ARG A 29 4.44 -3.04 -10.51
C ARG A 29 3.23 -2.47 -11.24
N CYS A 30 2.03 -2.76 -10.74
CA CYS A 30 0.83 -2.06 -11.21
C CYS A 30 0.99 -0.55 -11.00
N GLY A 31 0.82 0.26 -12.06
CA GLY A 31 1.02 1.70 -11.97
C GLY A 31 0.07 2.43 -11.01
N ALA A 32 -1.11 1.87 -10.73
CA ALA A 32 -2.09 2.47 -9.84
C ALA A 32 -1.83 2.14 -8.37
N CYS A 33 -1.88 0.86 -8.00
CA CYS A 33 -1.74 0.44 -6.60
C CYS A 33 -0.28 0.23 -6.17
N GLN A 34 0.64 0.01 -7.11
CA GLN A 34 2.07 -0.31 -6.88
C GLN A 34 2.35 -1.53 -5.99
N THR A 35 1.32 -2.34 -5.70
CA THR A 35 1.40 -3.48 -4.78
C THR A 35 1.60 -4.81 -5.51
N VAL A 36 0.79 -5.11 -6.52
CA VAL A 36 0.93 -6.34 -7.34
C VAL A 36 1.99 -6.18 -8.43
N LYS A 37 2.57 -7.31 -8.85
CA LYS A 37 3.73 -7.38 -9.73
C LYS A 37 3.44 -8.30 -10.93
N TYR A 38 3.97 -7.97 -12.10
CA TYR A 38 3.78 -8.73 -13.33
C TYR A 38 5.06 -8.80 -14.14
N CYS A 39 5.30 -9.87 -14.88
CA CYS A 39 6.42 -9.96 -15.82
C CYS A 39 6.30 -8.96 -16.99
N GLY A 40 5.08 -8.49 -17.29
CA GLY A 40 4.83 -7.62 -18.42
C GLY A 40 3.40 -7.11 -18.48
N LYS A 41 3.15 -6.19 -19.41
CA LYS A 41 1.83 -5.64 -19.71
C LYS A 41 0.77 -6.72 -20.07
N PRO A 42 1.09 -7.84 -20.75
CA PRO A 42 0.09 -8.88 -21.04
C PRO A 42 -0.55 -9.45 -19.77
N HIS A 43 0.26 -9.90 -18.81
CA HIS A 43 -0.24 -10.44 -17.53
C HIS A 43 -1.01 -9.40 -16.72
N GLN A 44 -0.55 -8.15 -16.73
CA GLN A 44 -1.28 -7.06 -16.08
C GLN A 44 -2.67 -6.83 -16.70
N LYS A 45 -2.77 -6.87 -18.04
CA LYS A 45 -4.05 -6.67 -18.75
C LYS A 45 -5.01 -7.83 -18.49
N THR A 46 -4.52 -9.06 -18.47
CA THR A 46 -5.34 -10.25 -18.19
C THR A 46 -5.83 -10.29 -16.73
N ASP A 47 -4.97 -9.95 -15.76
CA ASP A 47 -5.36 -9.92 -14.34
C ASP A 47 -6.19 -8.68 -13.97
N ARG A 48 -6.24 -7.65 -14.83
CA ARG A 48 -6.90 -6.36 -14.56
C ARG A 48 -8.34 -6.49 -14.03
N PRO A 49 -9.24 -7.30 -14.61
CA PRO A 49 -10.63 -7.39 -14.14
C PRO A 49 -10.72 -7.92 -12.70
N ARG A 50 -9.92 -8.94 -12.38
CA ARG A 50 -9.87 -9.56 -11.05
C ARG A 50 -9.18 -8.65 -10.03
N HIS A 51 -8.01 -8.12 -10.39
CA HIS A 51 -7.22 -7.24 -9.54
C HIS A 51 -7.92 -5.90 -9.25
N LYS A 52 -8.79 -5.39 -10.15
CA LYS A 52 -9.43 -4.07 -10.02
C LYS A 52 -10.11 -3.86 -8.66
N VAL A 53 -10.80 -4.87 -8.15
CA VAL A 53 -11.54 -4.82 -6.87
C VAL A 53 -10.61 -4.49 -5.70
N GLN A 54 -9.37 -4.95 -5.73
CA GLN A 54 -8.35 -4.68 -4.70
C GLN A 54 -7.48 -3.47 -5.07
N CYS A 55 -7.24 -3.25 -6.36
CA CYS A 55 -6.47 -2.13 -6.89
C CYS A 55 -7.05 -0.77 -6.46
N VAL A 56 -8.38 -0.62 -6.52
CA VAL A 56 -9.05 0.65 -6.27
C VAL A 56 -8.94 1.07 -4.80
N PRO A 57 -9.30 0.22 -3.81
CA PRO A 57 -9.12 0.55 -2.40
C PRO A 57 -7.69 0.89 -2.04
N ILE A 58 -6.70 0.13 -2.54
CA ILE A 58 -5.28 0.39 -2.25
C ILE A 58 -4.84 1.74 -2.81
N LYS A 59 -5.27 2.07 -4.04
CA LYS A 59 -4.98 3.38 -4.61
C LYS A 59 -5.57 4.50 -3.73
N GLN A 60 -6.84 4.38 -3.36
CA GLN A 60 -7.54 5.40 -2.56
C GLN A 60 -6.90 5.59 -1.18
N THR A 61 -6.56 4.50 -0.48
CA THR A 61 -5.93 4.60 0.84
C THR A 61 -4.49 5.12 0.75
N LYS A 62 -3.76 4.81 -0.33
CA LYS A 62 -2.45 5.38 -0.61
C LYS A 62 -2.52 6.87 -0.88
N ASP A 63 -3.46 7.31 -1.71
CA ASP A 63 -3.66 8.72 -2.04
C ASP A 63 -3.99 9.50 -0.76
N LYS A 64 -4.92 8.99 0.06
CA LYS A 64 -5.25 9.55 1.38
C LYS A 64 -4.05 9.61 2.33
N LEU A 65 -3.25 8.55 2.42
CA LEU A 65 -2.02 8.57 3.23
C LEU A 65 -1.07 9.68 2.79
N THR A 66 -0.90 9.85 1.47
CA THR A 66 -0.03 10.89 0.91
C THR A 66 -0.56 12.29 1.22
N GLU A 67 -1.88 12.50 1.14
CA GLU A 67 -2.53 13.76 1.51
C GLU A 67 -2.37 14.08 3.00
N GLU A 68 -2.64 13.13 3.89
CA GLU A 68 -2.50 13.33 5.34
C GLU A 68 -1.03 13.55 5.74
N GLU A 69 -0.09 12.87 5.08
CA GLU A 69 1.34 13.10 5.28
C GLU A 69 1.75 14.51 4.85
N ALA A 70 1.24 15.00 3.72
CA ALA A 70 1.49 16.36 3.24
C ALA A 70 0.89 17.42 4.19
N LYS A 71 -0.33 17.21 4.67
CA LYS A 71 -0.97 18.09 5.66
C LYS A 71 -0.16 18.15 6.95
N LEU A 72 0.28 17.01 7.45
CA LEU A 72 1.05 16.91 8.69
C LEU A 72 2.44 17.54 8.55
N ARG A 73 3.08 17.45 7.37
CA ARG A 73 4.34 18.17 7.11
C ARG A 73 4.15 19.68 7.00
N ALA A 74 3.05 20.13 6.42
CA ALA A 74 2.76 21.55 6.29
C ALA A 74 2.37 22.18 7.63
N ASN A 75 1.57 21.47 8.43
CA ASN A 75 1.05 21.92 9.72
C ASN A 75 1.13 20.75 10.73
N PRO A 76 2.23 20.63 11.48
CA PRO A 76 2.46 19.50 12.36
C PRO A 76 1.54 19.46 13.60
N GLY A 77 0.97 20.61 13.97
CA GLY A 77 0.03 20.77 15.07
C GLY A 77 0.71 21.07 16.41
N ASP A 78 0.00 21.78 17.28
CA ASP A 78 0.57 22.39 18.50
C ASP A 78 1.03 21.36 19.55
N ASP A 79 0.52 20.13 19.48
CA ASP A 79 0.91 19.04 20.38
C ASP A 79 2.17 18.29 19.92
N THR A 80 2.72 18.65 18.76
CA THR A 80 4.00 18.12 18.27
C THR A 80 5.07 19.19 18.44
N ASP A 81 6.14 18.87 19.18
CA ASP A 81 7.26 19.79 19.40
C ASP A 81 8.13 19.87 18.13
N GLY A 82 7.64 20.59 17.11
CA GLY A 82 8.30 20.75 15.81
C GLY A 82 7.90 19.69 14.77
N ASN A 83 8.85 19.25 13.94
CA ASN A 83 8.55 18.30 12.87
C ASN A 83 8.30 16.89 13.43
N PRO A 84 7.09 16.33 13.28
CA PRO A 84 6.74 15.05 13.87
C PRO A 84 7.53 13.88 13.27
N PHE A 85 8.00 14.03 12.02
CA PHE A 85 8.78 13.00 11.32
C PHE A 85 10.24 12.90 11.77
N ASP A 86 10.72 13.85 12.57
CA ASP A 86 12.09 13.83 13.11
C ASP A 86 12.06 13.60 14.62
N ASN A 87 11.19 14.31 15.34
CA ASN A 87 11.27 14.41 16.80
C ASN A 87 10.46 13.35 17.55
N ILE A 88 9.42 12.77 16.93
CA ILE A 88 8.49 11.83 17.61
C ILE A 88 8.26 10.54 16.81
N VAL A 89 9.25 10.14 16.00
CA VAL A 89 9.21 8.89 15.24
C VAL A 89 8.96 7.71 16.17
N GLY A 90 7.96 6.89 15.83
CA GLY A 90 7.53 5.75 16.66
C GLY A 90 6.48 6.10 17.73
N LEU A 91 6.29 7.38 18.06
CA LEU A 91 5.31 7.85 19.06
C LEU A 91 4.04 8.45 18.43
N PHE A 92 3.89 8.37 17.11
CA PHE A 92 2.79 8.98 16.35
C PHE A 92 1.38 8.57 16.82
N TRP A 93 1.19 7.48 17.55
CA TRP A 93 -0.16 7.11 18.04
C TRP A 93 -0.60 7.93 19.26
N PHE A 94 0.35 8.53 19.98
CA PHE A 94 0.08 9.26 21.22
C PHE A 94 -0.40 10.70 20.98
N PHE A 95 0.06 11.34 19.90
CA PHE A 95 -0.27 12.73 19.58
C PHE A 95 -1.56 12.82 18.76
N LYS A 96 -2.41 13.80 19.05
CA LYS A 96 -3.69 14.00 18.37
C LYS A 96 -3.49 14.43 16.93
N SER A 97 -2.52 15.31 16.65
CA SER A 97 -2.29 15.85 15.31
C SER A 97 -1.80 14.79 14.31
N THR A 98 -1.11 13.75 14.79
CA THR A 98 -0.62 12.64 13.96
C THR A 98 -1.65 11.51 13.75
N ARG A 99 -2.78 11.51 14.47
CA ARG A 99 -3.80 10.45 14.38
C ARG A 99 -4.41 10.28 12.97
N PRO A 100 -4.78 11.34 12.24
CA PRO A 100 -5.33 11.19 10.88
C PRO A 100 -4.35 10.47 9.94
N TYR A 101 -3.07 10.84 10.01
CA TYR A 101 -1.99 10.17 9.27
C TYR A 101 -1.86 8.70 9.67
N MET A 102 -1.85 8.40 10.98
CA MET A 102 -1.71 7.02 11.45
C MET A 102 -2.90 6.15 11.07
N GLN A 103 -4.13 6.70 11.11
CA GLN A 103 -5.31 5.99 10.63
C GLN A 103 -5.21 5.71 9.13
N ALA A 104 -4.82 6.70 8.31
CA ALA A 104 -4.62 6.50 6.88
C ALA A 104 -3.55 5.45 6.58
N ARG A 105 -2.46 5.41 7.38
CA ARG A 105 -1.40 4.42 7.27
C ARG A 105 -1.90 3.02 7.62
N HIS A 106 -2.67 2.89 8.70
CA HIS A 106 -3.29 1.63 9.09
C HIS A 106 -4.26 1.12 8.00
N ASP A 107 -5.09 1.99 7.43
CA ASP A 107 -6.04 1.65 6.37
C ASP A 107 -5.30 1.19 5.10
N TYR A 108 -4.20 1.86 4.73
CA TYR A 108 -3.37 1.49 3.59
C TYR A 108 -2.72 0.11 3.75
N ILE A 109 -2.10 -0.15 4.91
CA ILE A 109 -1.52 -1.47 5.21
C ILE A 109 -2.60 -2.55 5.24
N SER A 110 -3.74 -2.28 5.86
CA SER A 110 -4.89 -3.18 5.87
C SER A 110 -5.38 -3.50 4.45
N ALA A 111 -5.42 -2.51 3.54
CA ALA A 111 -5.79 -2.72 2.14
C ALA A 111 -4.77 -3.61 1.40
N ILE A 112 -3.47 -3.43 1.65
CA ILE A 112 -2.42 -4.27 1.06
C ILE A 112 -2.50 -5.71 1.56
N LEU A 113 -2.71 -5.92 2.86
CA LEU A 113 -2.80 -7.26 3.46
C LEU A 113 -4.05 -8.04 3.00
N ASN A 114 -5.03 -7.36 2.42
CA ASN A 114 -6.23 -7.98 1.85
C ASN A 114 -6.09 -8.34 0.36
N VAL A 115 -4.92 -8.12 -0.25
CA VAL A 115 -4.67 -8.54 -1.64
C VAL A 115 -4.68 -10.06 -1.75
N ARG A 116 -5.35 -10.57 -2.79
CA ARG A 116 -5.43 -11.99 -3.12
C ARG A 116 -4.77 -12.16 -4.47
N THR A 117 -3.58 -12.74 -4.46
CA THR A 117 -2.88 -13.18 -5.68
C THR A 117 -3.04 -14.68 -5.81
N GLY A 118 -3.34 -15.13 -7.02
CA GLY A 118 -3.66 -16.50 -7.37
C GLY A 118 -4.41 -16.49 -8.67
#